data_AF-A0A534XGQ0-F1
#
_entry.id   AF-A0A534XGQ0-F1
#
_cell.length_a   1.000
_cell.length_b   1.000
_cell.length_c   1.000
_cell.angle_alpha   90.00
_cell.angle_beta   90.00
_cell.angle_gamma   90.00
#
_symmetry.space_group_name_H-M   'P 1'
#
loop_
_entity.id
_entity.type
_entity.pdbx_description
1 polymer ?
#
loop_
_entity_poly.entity_id
_entity_poly.type
_entity_poly.pdbx_seq_one_letter_code
_entity_poly.pdbx_strand_id
1 'polypeptide(L)'
;MTAAGLLATLRAEGVTLLVDGGDLVVDGPEPALTDEVVDELRRMKPDIIDYLLHRAPLRLVLVRHEHRCLCGRKFACTAPSCAGKAIPCVCCRLDQLPSRREEAR
;
A
#
# COMPACT_ATOMS: atom_id res chain seq x y z
N MET A 1 -0.22 26.67 -4.79
CA MET A 1 -1.09 25.50 -4.51
C MET A 1 -0.46 24.70 -3.38
N THR A 2 -1.23 24.04 -2.49
CA THR A 2 -0.69 23.20 -1.41
C THR A 2 -0.88 21.71 -1.73
N ALA A 3 -0.06 20.82 -1.15
CA ALA A 3 -0.20 19.37 -1.35
C ALA A 3 -1.61 18.87 -0.97
N ALA A 4 -2.14 19.36 0.15
CA ALA A 4 -3.52 19.06 0.58
C ALA A 4 -4.56 19.52 -0.44
N GLY A 5 -4.39 20.72 -1.01
CA GLY A 5 -5.31 21.28 -2.01
C GLY A 5 -5.28 20.50 -3.31
N LEU A 6 -4.09 20.17 -3.81
CA LEU A 6 -3.91 19.35 -5.02
C LEU A 6 -4.53 17.95 -4.85
N LEU A 7 -4.26 17.29 -3.72
CA LEU A 7 -4.84 15.98 -3.41
C LEU A 7 -6.36 16.02 -3.30
N ALA A 8 -6.94 17.11 -2.79
CA ALA A 8 -8.39 17.28 -2.73
C ALA A 8 -9.01 17.43 -4.12
N THR A 9 -8.38 18.21 -5.00
CA THR A 9 -8.80 18.36 -6.41
C THR A 9 -8.75 17.03 -7.14
N LEU A 10 -7.62 16.32 -7.07
CA LEU A 10 -7.45 15.01 -7.71
C LEU A 10 -8.47 13.99 -7.20
N ARG A 11 -8.75 13.98 -5.89
CA ARG A 11 -9.79 13.12 -5.32
C ARG A 11 -11.19 13.43 -5.85
N ALA A 12 -11.52 14.71 -6.06
CA ALA A 12 -12.81 15.10 -6.63
C ALA A 12 -12.98 14.57 -8.06
N GLU A 13 -11.87 14.36 -8.77
CA GLU A 13 -11.81 13.78 -10.12
C GLU A 13 -11.66 12.24 -10.10
N GLY A 14 -11.71 11.61 -8.93
CA GLY A 14 -11.60 10.16 -8.78
C GLY A 14 -10.17 9.63 -8.79
N VAL A 15 -9.17 10.50 -8.73
CA VAL A 15 -7.75 10.13 -8.66
C VAL A 15 -7.29 10.08 -7.20
N THR A 16 -6.61 9.00 -6.85
CA THR A 16 -6.00 8.77 -5.54
C THR A 16 -4.49 8.63 -5.71
N LEU A 17 -3.73 9.33 -4.87
CA LEU A 17 -2.29 9.19 -4.76
C LEU A 17 -1.93 8.37 -3.52
N LEU A 18 -1.01 7.44 -3.70
CA LEU A 18 -0.46 6.55 -2.68
C LEU A 18 1.06 6.71 -2.62
N VAL A 19 1.65 6.39 -1.47
CA VAL A 19 3.11 6.28 -1.34
C VAL A 19 3.47 4.81 -1.18
N ASP A 20 4.27 4.27 -2.10
CA ASP A 20 4.86 2.94 -2.01
C ASP A 20 6.38 3.03 -2.12
N GLY A 21 7.10 2.53 -1.12
CA GLY A 21 8.57 2.54 -1.12
C GLY A 21 9.24 3.93 -1.20
N GLY A 22 8.50 5.02 -0.99
CA GLY A 22 8.98 6.40 -1.19
C GLY A 22 8.65 6.99 -2.56
N ASP A 23 7.94 6.25 -3.42
CA ASP A 23 7.44 6.71 -4.69
C ASP A 23 5.93 6.99 -4.66
N LEU A 24 5.51 7.93 -5.52
CA LEU A 24 4.09 8.25 -5.70
C LEU A 24 3.49 7.28 -6.72
N VAL A 25 2.48 6.54 -6.27
CA VAL A 25 1.64 5.69 -7.10
C VAL A 25 0.31 6.39 -7.32
N VAL A 26 -0.15 6.44 -8.56
CA VAL A 26 -1.43 7.03 -8.92
C VAL A 26 -2.42 5.92 -9.23
N ASP A 27 -3.60 5.99 -8.62
CA ASP A 27 -4.72 5.09 -8.84
C ASP A 27 -5.96 5.91 -9.22
N GLY A 28 -6.57 5.65 -10.37
CA GLY A 28 -7.70 6.42 -10.86
C GLY A 28 -7.91 6.32 -12.37
N PRO A 29 -8.93 6.99 -12.91
CA PRO A 29 -9.20 7.00 -14.34
C PRO A 29 -8.10 7.72 -15.12
N GLU A 30 -7.55 7.08 -16.16
CA GLU A 30 -6.52 7.63 -17.06
C GLU A 30 -6.77 9.07 -17.56
N PRO A 31 -7.99 9.52 -17.90
CA PRO A 31 -8.20 10.87 -18.44
C PRO A 31 -7.97 12.03 -17.44
N ALA A 32 -7.76 11.75 -16.15
CA ALA A 32 -7.58 12.80 -15.13
C ALA A 32 -6.11 13.24 -14.94
N LEU A 33 -5.14 12.58 -15.58
CA LEU A 33 -3.72 12.91 -15.48
C LEU A 33 -3.24 13.64 -16.74
N THR A 34 -3.61 14.91 -16.87
CA THR A 34 -3.05 15.76 -17.93
C THR A 34 -1.56 16.02 -17.69
N ASP A 35 -0.81 16.37 -18.74
CA ASP A 35 0.63 16.68 -18.62
C ASP A 35 0.89 17.80 -17.61
N GLU A 36 0.00 18.81 -17.56
CA GLU A 36 0.05 19.91 -16.60
C GLU A 36 -0.08 19.42 -15.15
N VAL A 37 -0.97 18.46 -14.90
CA VAL A 37 -1.14 17.83 -13.58
C VAL A 37 0.08 16.97 -13.24
N VAL A 38 0.62 16.23 -14.20
CA VAL A 38 1.83 15.40 -14.00
C VAL A 38 3.03 16.25 -13.64
N ASP A 39 3.22 17.39 -14.31
CA ASP A 39 4.33 18.30 -14.01
C ASP A 39 4.16 18.97 -12.64
N GLU A 40 2.94 19.32 -12.25
CA GLU A 40 2.64 19.82 -10.92
C GLU A 40 2.91 18.76 -9.83
N LEU A 41 2.53 17.50 -10.07
CA LEU A 41 2.82 16.37 -9.18
C LEU A 41 4.32 16.13 -9.01
N ARG A 42 5.10 16.22 -10.10
CA ARG A 42 6.56 16.10 -10.05
C ARG A 42 7.18 17.23 -9.25
N ARG A 43 6.73 18.47 -9.48
CA ARG A 43 7.21 19.66 -8.77
C ARG A 43 6.95 19.59 -7.27
N MET A 44 5.79 19.06 -6.88
CA MET A 44 5.36 18.97 -5.48
C MET A 44 5.65 17.61 -4.82
N LYS A 45 6.33 16.68 -5.51
CA LYS A 45 6.54 15.30 -5.03
C LYS A 45 7.02 15.22 -3.57
N PRO A 46 8.04 15.98 -3.12
CA PRO A 46 8.51 15.91 -1.72
C PRO A 46 7.42 16.31 -0.71
N ASP A 47 6.69 17.39 -1.00
CA ASP A 47 5.65 17.92 -0.11
C ASP A 47 4.43 16.99 -0.05
N ILE A 48 4.10 16.35 -1.17
CA ILE A 48 3.01 15.36 -1.25
C ILE A 48 3.37 14.12 -0.44
N ILE A 49 4.61 13.63 -0.54
CA ILE A 49 5.07 12.48 0.24
C ILE A 49 5.06 12.81 1.74
N ASP A 50 5.60 13.95 2.17
CA ASP A 50 5.53 14.40 3.58
C ASP A 50 4.09 14.44 4.07
N TYR A 51 3.21 15.05 3.27
CA TYR A 51 1.81 15.18 3.62
C TYR A 51 1.11 13.82 3.75
N LEU A 52 1.30 12.91 2.78
CA LEU A 52 0.66 11.59 2.79
C LEU A 52 1.16 10.70 3.93
N LEU A 53 2.45 10.79 4.30
CA LEU A 53 3.04 10.00 5.38
C LEU A 53 2.72 10.53 6.77
N HIS A 54 2.61 11.85 6.94
CA HIS A 54 2.62 12.46 8.28
C HIS A 54 1.38 13.29 8.62
N ARG A 55 0.60 13.73 7.64
CA ARG A 55 -0.44 14.75 7.86
C ARG A 55 -1.82 14.38 7.30
N ALA A 56 -1.86 13.52 6.29
CA ALA A 56 -3.12 13.03 5.76
C ALA A 56 -3.81 12.19 6.86
N PRO A 57 -5.14 12.33 7.05
CA PRO A 57 -5.87 11.38 7.87
C PRO A 57 -5.66 10.01 7.23
N LEU A 58 -4.89 9.15 7.91
CA LEU A 58 -4.45 7.84 7.41
C LEU A 58 -5.68 7.08 6.91
N ARG A 59 -5.92 7.11 5.60
CA ARG A 59 -6.81 6.13 4.97
C ARG A 59 -5.99 4.85 4.91
N LEU A 60 -6.19 3.99 5.89
CA LEU A 60 -5.79 2.59 5.80
C LEU A 60 -6.43 2.02 4.54
N VAL A 61 -5.65 1.92 3.46
CA VAL A 61 -6.06 1.20 2.27
C VAL A 61 -6.01 -0.27 2.62
N LEU A 62 -7.20 -0.84 2.88
CA LEU A 62 -7.36 -2.23 3.22
C LEU A 62 -7.45 -3.05 1.93
N VAL A 63 -6.44 -3.88 1.67
CA VAL A 63 -6.40 -4.76 0.48
C VAL A 63 -6.79 -6.16 0.91
N ARG A 64 -7.98 -6.63 0.52
CA ARG A 64 -8.43 -8.00 0.85
C ARG A 64 -7.60 -9.04 0.11
N HIS A 65 -6.96 -9.93 0.86
CA HIS A 65 -6.24 -11.09 0.34
C HIS A 65 -6.26 -12.22 1.37
N GLU A 66 -5.83 -13.41 0.95
CA GLU A 66 -5.69 -14.59 1.82
C GLU A 66 -4.24 -15.04 1.91
N HIS A 67 -3.85 -15.50 3.09
CA HIS A 67 -2.60 -16.21 3.29
C HIS A 67 -2.87 -17.69 3.51
N ARG A 68 -1.92 -18.52 3.08
CA ARG A 68 -1.84 -19.93 3.44
C ARG A 68 -0.51 -20.18 4.13
N CYS A 69 -0.56 -20.58 5.39
CA CYS A 69 0.62 -20.97 6.15
C CYS A 69 1.07 -22.38 5.75
N LEU A 70 2.36 -22.69 5.96
CA LEU A 70 2.92 -24.03 5.74
C LEU A 70 2.25 -25.12 6.58
N CYS A 71 1.68 -24.77 7.74
CA CYS A 71 0.86 -25.69 8.54
C CYS A 71 -0.54 -25.98 7.93
N GLY A 72 -0.84 -25.45 6.74
CA GLY A 72 -2.08 -25.67 6.01
C GLY A 72 -3.20 -24.67 6.32
N ARG A 73 -3.08 -23.88 7.39
CA ARG A 73 -4.11 -22.89 7.78
C ARG A 73 -4.22 -21.76 6.77
N LYS A 74 -5.47 -21.37 6.48
CA LYS A 74 -5.80 -20.18 5.70
C LYS A 74 -6.33 -19.08 6.59
N PHE A 75 -6.00 -17.82 6.30
CA PHE A 75 -6.53 -16.67 7.01
C PHE A 75 -6.64 -15.44 6.10
N ALA A 76 -7.71 -14.66 6.30
CA ALA A 76 -7.94 -13.42 5.58
C ALA A 76 -7.08 -12.29 6.17
N CYS A 77 -6.61 -11.40 5.29
CA CYS A 77 -5.84 -10.23 5.67
C CYS A 77 -6.26 -9.02 4.84
N THR A 78 -6.07 -7.85 5.43
CA THR A 78 -6.35 -6.56 4.80
C THR A 78 -5.13 -5.63 4.76
N ALA A 79 -3.99 -6.04 5.31
CA ALA A 79 -2.80 -5.21 5.34
C ALA A 79 -2.10 -5.18 3.95
N PRO A 80 -1.94 -4.02 3.31
CA PRO A 80 -1.34 -3.95 1.97
C PRO A 80 0.12 -4.44 1.96
N SER A 81 0.85 -4.26 3.06
CA SER A 81 2.27 -4.63 3.18
C SER A 81 2.57 -6.12 3.01
N CYS A 82 1.58 -6.99 3.17
CA CYS A 82 1.73 -8.44 3.03
C CYS A 82 0.98 -9.04 1.84
N ALA A 83 0.27 -8.24 1.05
CA ALA A 83 -0.38 -8.71 -0.17
C ALA A 83 0.66 -9.43 -1.07
N GLY A 84 0.33 -10.64 -1.54
CA GLY A 84 1.21 -11.46 -2.38
C GLY A 84 2.39 -12.15 -1.65
N LYS A 85 2.54 -11.98 -0.34
CA LYS A 85 3.62 -12.62 0.45
C LYS A 85 3.14 -13.86 1.20
N ALA A 86 4.03 -14.84 1.34
CA ALA A 86 3.81 -15.97 2.25
C ALA A 86 4.06 -15.52 3.69
N ILE A 87 3.03 -15.59 4.54
CA ILE A 87 3.09 -15.16 5.94
C ILE A 87 2.75 -16.34 6.86
N PRO A 88 3.55 -16.62 7.90
CA PRO A 88 3.21 -17.65 8.89
C PRO A 88 1.97 -17.24 9.70
N CYS A 89 1.12 -18.21 10.02
CA CYS A 89 -0.04 -17.95 10.87
C CYS A 89 0.41 -17.60 12.31
N VAL A 90 -0.47 -16.93 13.05
CA VAL A 90 -0.18 -16.51 14.44
C VAL A 90 0.25 -17.67 15.34
N CYS A 91 -0.36 -18.85 15.17
CA CYS A 91 0.01 -20.02 15.97
C CYS A 91 1.44 -20.48 15.66
N CYS A 92 1.82 -20.63 14.39
CA CYS A 92 3.21 -20.96 14.05
C CYS A 92 4.22 -19.91 14.51
N ARG A 93 3.83 -18.62 14.56
CA ARG A 93 4.68 -17.56 15.13
C ARG A 93 4.81 -17.68 16.65
N LEU A 94 3.73 -17.98 17.36
CA LEU A 94 3.75 -18.16 18.82
C LEU A 94 4.48 -19.44 19.24
N ASP A 95 4.36 -20.49 18.44
CA ASP A 95 4.97 -21.80 18.71
C ASP A 95 6.50 -21.83 18.41
N GLN A 96 7.08 -20.73 17.89
CA GLN A 96 8.49 -20.64 17.44
C GLN A 96 8.95 -21.81 16.55
N LEU A 97 8.02 -22.46 15.84
CA LEU A 97 8.35 -23.63 15.03
C LEU A 97 9.23 -23.20 13.86
N PRO A 98 10.44 -23.77 13.69
CA PRO A 98 11.24 -23.54 12.50
C PRO A 98 10.43 -23.99 11.29
N SER A 99 10.40 -23.19 10.22
CA SER A 99 9.78 -23.60 8.96
C SER A 99 10.45 -24.90 8.55
N ARG A 100 9.72 -26.04 8.54
CA ARG A 100 10.32 -27.34 8.23
C ARG A 100 10.94 -27.32 6.84
N ARG A 101 12.26 -27.15 6.83
CA ARG A 101 13.16 -27.44 5.73
C ARG A 101 14.32 -28.30 6.26
N GLU A 102 13.99 -29.25 7.12
CA GLU A 102 14.82 -30.39 7.44
C GLU A 102 13.89 -31.60 7.44
N GLU A 103 14.08 -32.43 6.39
CA GLU A 103 13.69 -33.84 6.21
C GLU A 103 13.35 -34.10 4.73
N ALA A 104 14.39 -34.03 3.90
CA ALA A 104 14.47 -34.81 2.68
C ALA A 104 15.95 -35.15 2.43
N ARG A 105 16.36 -36.26 3.06
CA ARG A 105 17.64 -36.99 2.98
C ARG A 105 18.87 -36.41 3.67
#